data_AF-A0A382SCC1-F1
#
_entry.id   AF-A0A382SCC1-F1
#
_cell.length_a   1.000
_cell.length_b   1.000
_cell.length_c   1.000
_cell.angle_alpha   90.00
_cell.angle_beta   90.00
_cell.angle_gamma   90.00
#
_symmetry.space_group_name_H-M   'P 1'
#
loop_
_entity.id
_entity.type
_entity.pdbx_description
1 polymer ?
#
loop_
_entity_poly.entity_id
_entity_poly.type
_entity_poly.pdbx_seq_one_letter_code
_entity_poly.pdbx_strand_id
1 'polypeptide(L)'
;MKPYAPCLLLALACFASGTFAEPGDDALKEYFELETAKIEAGFLAEVKNKADWLAKKDTYRKQLFHMLGFHPNRERTDLKATVTGKVEGEGFVVEKLHYQSSPGLYVTGNLYLPKDRKPNQKFPAIL
;
A
#
# COMPACT_ATOMS: atom_id res chain seq x y z
N MET A 1 -55.56 -31.42 -32.53
CA MET A 1 -54.57 -32.14 -31.68
C MET A 1 -53.64 -31.10 -31.08
N LYS A 2 -53.43 -31.16 -29.75
CA LYS A 2 -52.82 -30.11 -28.89
C LYS A 2 -51.32 -29.90 -29.16
N PRO A 3 -50.78 -28.68 -28.97
CA PRO A 3 -49.33 -28.43 -28.93
C PRO A 3 -48.74 -28.81 -27.56
N TYR A 4 -47.63 -29.53 -27.57
CA TYR A 4 -46.85 -29.86 -26.37
C TYR A 4 -45.80 -28.76 -26.13
N ALA A 5 -45.86 -28.15 -24.94
CA ALA A 5 -44.81 -27.31 -24.39
C ALA A 5 -43.76 -28.20 -23.70
N PRO A 6 -42.44 -27.97 -23.89
CA PRO A 6 -41.44 -28.45 -22.95
C PRO A 6 -41.16 -27.33 -21.95
N CYS A 7 -41.63 -27.58 -20.73
CA CYS A 7 -41.17 -26.95 -19.50
C CYS A 7 -39.65 -27.17 -19.38
N LEU A 8 -38.84 -26.12 -19.56
CA LEU A 8 -37.43 -26.13 -19.19
C LEU A 8 -37.23 -25.08 -18.09
N LEU A 9 -37.39 -25.53 -16.86
CA LEU A 9 -37.08 -24.82 -15.62
C LEU A 9 -36.05 -25.69 -14.89
N LEU A 10 -34.81 -25.20 -14.77
CA LEU A 10 -33.90 -25.42 -13.63
C LEU A 10 -32.62 -24.61 -13.91
N ALA A 11 -32.53 -23.40 -13.35
CA ALA A 11 -31.85 -23.11 -12.09
C ALA A 11 -30.42 -22.58 -12.33
N LEU A 12 -30.34 -21.34 -12.80
CA LEU A 12 -29.16 -20.50 -12.61
C LEU A 12 -29.22 -19.95 -11.17
N ALA A 13 -28.89 -20.79 -10.20
CA ALA A 13 -28.81 -20.39 -8.80
C ALA A 13 -27.53 -19.58 -8.58
N CYS A 14 -27.72 -18.26 -8.48
CA CYS A 14 -26.94 -17.27 -7.75
C CYS A 14 -25.54 -17.68 -7.26
N PHE A 15 -24.50 -17.22 -7.97
CA PHE A 15 -23.30 -16.70 -7.29
C PHE A 15 -23.43 -15.18 -7.21
N ALA A 16 -24.39 -14.73 -6.41
CA ALA A 16 -24.30 -13.39 -5.84
C ALA A 16 -23.53 -13.57 -4.54
N SER A 17 -22.27 -13.14 -4.50
CA SER A 17 -21.58 -12.89 -3.24
C SER A 17 -22.22 -11.66 -2.59
N GLY A 18 -23.47 -11.80 -2.17
CA GLY A 18 -24.11 -10.87 -1.26
C GLY A 18 -23.51 -11.13 0.11
N THR A 19 -22.77 -10.17 0.64
CA THR A 19 -22.61 -10.07 2.09
C THR A 19 -24.04 -9.90 2.64
N PHE A 20 -24.63 -10.99 3.13
CA PHE A 20 -25.86 -10.88 3.90
C PHE A 20 -25.48 -10.16 5.19
N ALA A 21 -25.89 -8.90 5.30
CA ALA A 21 -25.78 -8.19 6.56
C ALA A 21 -26.72 -8.87 7.54
N GLU A 22 -26.16 -9.51 8.56
CA GLU A 22 -26.92 -10.14 9.62
C GLU A 22 -27.44 -9.05 10.58
N PRO A 23 -28.53 -9.28 11.33
CA PRO A 23 -29.04 -8.30 12.28
C PRO A 23 -28.01 -7.83 13.34
N GLY A 24 -26.97 -8.62 13.59
CA GLY A 24 -25.85 -8.23 14.47
C GLY A 24 -24.87 -7.24 13.83
N ASP A 25 -24.83 -7.13 12.51
CA ASP A 25 -23.89 -6.28 11.78
C ASP A 25 -24.23 -4.79 11.94
N ASP A 26 -25.52 -4.43 12.02
CA ASP A 26 -25.95 -3.05 12.23
C ASP A 26 -25.52 -2.54 13.62
N ALA A 27 -25.68 -3.38 14.65
CA ALA A 27 -25.26 -3.04 16.01
C ALA A 27 -23.72 -2.94 16.13
N LEU A 28 -22.99 -3.83 15.46
CA LEU A 28 -21.53 -3.77 15.41
C LEU A 28 -21.05 -2.54 14.65
N LYS A 29 -21.69 -2.20 13.53
CA LYS A 29 -21.39 -1.00 12.76
C LYS A 29 -21.59 0.26 13.58
N GLU A 30 -22.74 0.42 14.23
CA GLU A 30 -23.02 1.57 15.09
C GLU A 30 -21.98 1.68 16.22
N TYR A 31 -21.65 0.56 16.87
CA TYR A 31 -20.60 0.52 17.88
C TYR A 31 -19.24 0.97 17.31
N PHE A 32 -18.82 0.45 16.16
CA PHE A 32 -17.54 0.82 15.56
C PHE A 32 -17.51 2.28 15.11
N GLU A 33 -18.60 2.82 14.59
CA GLU A 33 -18.70 4.25 14.25
C GLU A 33 -18.53 5.13 15.50
N LEU A 34 -19.20 4.77 16.61
CA LEU A 34 -19.08 5.49 17.87
C LEU A 34 -17.67 5.40 18.48
N GLU A 35 -17.08 4.22 18.52
CA GLU A 35 -15.72 4.05 19.05
C GLU A 35 -14.67 4.72 18.18
N THR A 36 -14.81 4.66 16.86
CA THR A 36 -13.93 5.37 15.94
C THR A 36 -14.01 6.87 16.17
N ALA A 37 -15.23 7.43 16.27
CA ALA A 37 -15.42 8.86 16.54
C ALA A 37 -14.80 9.29 17.88
N LYS A 38 -14.92 8.46 18.94
CA LYS A 38 -14.27 8.72 20.24
C LYS A 38 -12.75 8.76 20.13
N ILE A 39 -12.15 7.81 19.41
CA ILE A 39 -10.70 7.73 19.22
C ILE A 39 -10.20 8.91 18.37
N GLU A 40 -10.88 9.19 17.26
CA GLU A 40 -10.55 10.30 16.34
C GLU A 40 -10.63 11.66 17.03
N ALA A 41 -11.59 11.87 17.93
CA ALA A 41 -11.69 13.10 18.72
C ALA A 41 -10.43 13.37 19.57
N GLY A 42 -9.66 12.33 19.92
CA GLY A 42 -8.38 12.44 20.62
C GLY A 42 -7.17 12.64 19.71
N PHE A 43 -7.32 12.59 18.38
CA PHE A 43 -6.21 12.70 17.44
C PHE A 43 -5.48 14.03 17.60
N LEU A 44 -4.20 13.98 17.97
CA LEU A 44 -3.32 15.14 18.18
C LEU A 44 -3.86 16.17 19.20
N ALA A 45 -4.79 15.78 20.09
CA ALA A 45 -5.34 16.69 21.10
C ALA A 45 -4.27 17.37 21.97
N GLU A 46 -3.14 16.69 22.15
CA GLU A 46 -2.00 17.15 22.92
C GLU A 46 -0.86 17.79 22.08
N VAL A 47 -1.09 18.05 20.79
CA VAL A 47 -0.14 18.70 19.87
C VAL A 47 -0.75 20.00 19.37
N LYS A 48 -0.47 21.11 20.07
CA LYS A 48 -1.06 22.42 19.76
C LYS A 48 -0.10 23.33 18.98
N ASN A 49 1.18 23.00 19.01
CA ASN A 49 2.23 23.80 18.38
C ASN A 49 3.42 22.94 17.95
N LYS A 50 4.42 23.58 17.32
CA LYS A 50 5.64 22.94 16.83
C LYS A 50 6.45 22.26 17.94
N ALA A 51 6.53 22.85 19.13
CA ALA A 51 7.31 22.28 20.23
C ALA A 51 6.68 20.97 20.72
N ASP A 52 5.35 20.93 20.88
CA ASP A 52 4.62 19.72 21.27
C ASP A 52 4.83 18.59 20.24
N TRP A 53 4.76 18.92 18.95
CA TRP A 53 5.02 17.97 17.87
C TRP A 53 6.44 17.42 17.94
N LEU A 54 7.43 18.30 18.07
CA LEU A 54 8.84 17.88 18.10
C LEU A 54 9.15 16.98 19.30
N ALA A 55 8.47 17.19 20.44
CA ALA A 55 8.58 16.33 21.61
C ALA A 55 7.99 14.93 21.40
N LYS A 56 6.97 14.78 20.53
CA LYS A 56 6.22 13.53 20.34
C LYS A 56 6.52 12.76 19.06
N LYS A 57 7.06 13.42 18.03
CA LYS A 57 7.27 12.87 16.69
C LYS A 57 7.96 11.50 16.70
N ASP A 58 8.95 11.32 17.57
CA ASP A 58 9.76 10.10 17.60
C ASP A 58 9.01 8.94 18.25
N THR A 59 8.14 9.24 19.22
CA THR A 59 7.21 8.27 19.82
C THR A 59 6.18 7.81 18.80
N TYR A 60 5.54 8.73 18.09
CA TYR A 60 4.58 8.40 17.04
C TYR A 60 5.23 7.59 15.91
N ARG A 61 6.46 7.94 15.51
CA ARG A 61 7.20 7.17 14.51
C ARG A 61 7.49 5.73 14.97
N LYS A 62 7.82 5.53 16.25
CA LYS A 62 8.01 4.18 16.82
C LYS A 62 6.71 3.38 16.84
N GLN A 63 5.60 4.00 17.26
CA GLN A 63 4.28 3.36 17.27
C GLN A 63 3.86 2.96 15.85
N LEU A 64 4.03 3.84 14.87
CA LEU A 64 3.79 3.54 13.45
C LEU A 64 4.63 2.35 12.98
N PHE A 65 5.93 2.33 13.29
CA PHE A 65 6.82 1.24 12.90
C PHE A 65 6.41 -0.08 13.57
N HIS A 66 5.96 -0.03 14.82
CA HIS A 66 5.44 -1.21 15.52
C HIS A 66 4.17 -1.74 14.85
N MET A 67 3.20 -0.88 14.54
CA MET A 67 1.94 -1.26 13.87
C MET A 67 2.18 -1.84 12.47
N LEU A 68 3.16 -1.33 11.73
CA LEU A 68 3.54 -1.84 10.42
C LEU A 68 4.44 -3.10 10.48
N GLY A 69 4.76 -3.60 11.67
CA GLY A 69 5.66 -4.76 11.84
C GLY A 69 7.12 -4.47 11.45
N PHE A 70 7.51 -3.20 11.41
CA PHE A 70 8.89 -2.75 11.12
C PHE A 70 9.76 -2.60 12.38
N HIS A 71 9.21 -2.89 13.55
CA HIS A 71 9.94 -2.94 14.81
C HIS A 71 10.29 -4.40 15.20
N PRO A 72 11.53 -4.70 15.65
CA PRO A 72 12.68 -3.81 15.72
C PRO A 72 13.23 -3.44 14.34
N ASN A 73 13.90 -2.30 14.24
CA ASN A 73 14.54 -1.89 12.99
C ASN A 73 15.55 -2.96 12.57
N ARG A 74 15.42 -3.48 11.35
CA ARG A 74 16.44 -4.35 10.75
C ARG A 74 17.69 -3.52 10.43
N GLU A 75 18.86 -4.15 10.55
CA GLU A 75 20.11 -3.52 10.14
C GLU A 75 20.06 -3.18 8.64
N ARG A 76 20.62 -2.03 8.28
CA ARG A 76 20.72 -1.64 6.87
C ARG A 76 21.74 -2.54 6.20
N THR A 77 21.29 -3.31 5.21
CA THR A 77 22.15 -4.18 4.43
C THR A 77 22.54 -3.53 3.11
N ASP A 78 23.62 -4.02 2.51
CA ASP A 78 24.00 -3.61 1.16
C ASP A 78 22.87 -3.93 0.17
N LEU A 79 22.57 -2.96 -0.70
CA LEU A 79 21.46 -3.01 -1.65
C LEU A 79 21.71 -3.99 -2.78
N LYS A 80 22.99 -4.23 -3.15
CA LYS A 80 23.40 -5.14 -4.23
C LYS A 80 22.58 -4.96 -5.53
N ALA A 81 22.38 -3.71 -5.93
CA ALA A 81 21.62 -3.40 -7.14
C ALA A 81 22.41 -3.79 -8.40
N THR A 82 21.74 -4.47 -9.33
CA THR A 82 22.32 -4.89 -10.62
C THR A 82 21.41 -4.43 -11.75
N VAL A 83 21.97 -3.70 -12.72
CA VAL A 83 21.26 -3.33 -13.94
C VAL A 83 21.27 -4.52 -14.89
N THR A 84 20.08 -4.99 -15.28
CA THR A 84 19.90 -6.13 -16.18
C THR A 84 19.74 -5.71 -17.64
N GLY A 85 19.38 -4.46 -17.91
CA GLY A 85 19.24 -3.97 -19.26
C GLY A 85 18.86 -2.50 -19.32
N LYS A 86 18.91 -1.95 -20.53
CA LYS A 86 18.52 -0.57 -20.82
C LYS A 86 17.53 -0.53 -21.97
N VAL A 87 16.56 0.36 -21.87
CA VAL A 87 15.60 0.66 -22.95
C VAL A 87 15.66 2.14 -23.23
N GLU A 88 15.86 2.51 -24.50
CA GLU A 88 15.80 3.90 -24.92
C GLU A 88 14.35 4.33 -25.17
N GLY A 89 13.98 5.48 -24.61
CA GLY A 89 12.76 6.20 -24.94
C GLY A 89 13.09 7.56 -25.54
N GLU A 90 12.05 8.32 -25.87
CA GLU A 90 12.21 9.70 -26.32
C GLU A 90 12.58 10.61 -25.13
N GLY A 91 13.80 11.14 -25.12
CA GLY A 91 14.31 12.03 -24.06
C GLY A 91 14.76 11.33 -22.76
N PHE A 92 14.56 10.02 -22.62
CA PHE A 92 14.98 9.26 -21.43
C PHE A 92 15.51 7.86 -21.76
N VAL A 93 16.17 7.26 -20.78
CA VAL A 93 16.62 5.86 -20.78
C VAL A 93 16.07 5.20 -19.52
N VAL A 94 15.50 4.00 -19.68
CA VAL A 94 15.06 3.16 -18.57
C VAL A 94 16.14 2.13 -18.28
N GLU A 95 16.71 2.15 -17.09
CA GLU A 95 17.57 1.09 -16.59
C GLU A 95 16.70 0.08 -15.82
N LYS A 96 16.57 -1.12 -16.37
CA LYS A 96 15.93 -2.25 -15.69
C LYS A 96 16.92 -2.80 -14.69
N LEU A 97 16.51 -2.95 -13.44
CA LEU A 97 17.38 -3.44 -12.38
C LEU A 97 16.66 -4.39 -11.44
N HIS A 98 17.43 -5.19 -10.73
CA HIS A 98 16.98 -5.83 -9.50
C HIS A 98 17.93 -5.49 -8.37
N TYR A 99 17.43 -5.52 -7.15
CA TYR A 99 18.22 -5.27 -5.96
C TYR A 99 17.69 -6.05 -4.77
N GLN A 100 18.51 -6.15 -3.73
CA GLN A 100 18.18 -6.87 -2.50
C GLN A 100 17.49 -5.91 -1.52
N SER A 101 16.15 -6.00 -1.40
CA SER A 101 15.38 -5.15 -0.47
C SER A 101 15.56 -5.58 0.99
N SER A 102 15.82 -6.86 1.21
CA SER A 102 16.29 -7.43 2.47
C SER A 102 17.12 -8.69 2.18
N PRO A 103 17.97 -9.18 3.10
CA PRO A 103 18.77 -10.38 2.87
C PRO A 103 17.94 -11.57 2.37
N GLY A 104 18.30 -12.09 1.20
CA GLY A 104 17.59 -13.15 0.48
C GLY A 104 16.40 -12.70 -0.37
N LEU A 105 15.89 -11.47 -0.22
CA LEU A 105 14.73 -10.96 -0.95
C LEU A 105 15.15 -9.99 -2.07
N TYR A 106 14.93 -10.40 -3.31
CA TYR A 106 15.19 -9.59 -4.49
C TYR A 106 13.90 -8.95 -5.00
N VAL A 107 14.00 -7.68 -5.36
CA VAL A 107 12.91 -6.91 -5.97
C VAL A 107 13.42 -6.27 -7.25
N THR A 108 12.55 -6.17 -8.25
CA THR A 108 12.83 -5.53 -9.53
C THR A 108 12.37 -4.09 -9.52
N GLY A 109 13.06 -3.23 -10.27
CA GLY A 109 12.70 -1.84 -10.45
C GLY A 109 13.12 -1.33 -11.83
N ASN A 110 12.51 -0.23 -12.23
CA ASN A 110 12.86 0.50 -13.44
C ASN A 110 13.28 1.91 -13.03
N LEU A 111 14.51 2.28 -13.37
CA LEU A 111 15.05 3.61 -13.10
C LEU A 111 15.00 4.45 -14.38
N TYR A 112 14.21 5.52 -14.36
CA TYR A 112 14.06 6.43 -15.48
C TYR A 112 15.09 7.56 -15.36
N LEU A 113 15.89 7.75 -16.39
CA LEU A 113 16.99 8.71 -16.40
C LEU A 113 16.91 9.61 -17.64
N PRO A 114 17.18 10.92 -17.54
CA PRO A 114 17.31 11.78 -18.71
C PRO A 114 18.41 11.30 -19.66
N LYS A 115 18.16 11.38 -20.98
CA LYS A 115 19.11 10.91 -22.01
C LYS A 115 20.38 11.77 -22.05
N ASP A 116 20.24 13.08 -21.98
CA ASP A 116 21.36 14.05 -22.10
C ASP A 116 22.07 14.34 -20.78
N ARG A 117 22.06 13.38 -19.83
CA ARG A 117 22.74 13.56 -18.54
C ARG A 117 24.25 13.59 -18.69
N LYS A 118 24.90 14.55 -18.03
CA LYS A 118 26.36 14.53 -17.91
C LYS A 118 26.79 13.49 -16.85
N PRO A 119 27.97 12.86 -17.00
CA PRO A 119 28.54 12.03 -15.95
C PRO A 119 28.58 12.78 -14.61
N ASN A 120 28.18 12.12 -13.52
CA ASN A 120 28.11 12.67 -12.16
C ASN A 120 27.16 13.86 -11.94
N GLN A 121 26.30 14.19 -12.91
CA GLN A 121 25.26 15.19 -12.71
C GLN A 121 24.18 14.65 -11.76
N LYS A 122 23.89 15.41 -10.71
CA LYS A 122 22.83 15.08 -9.75
C LYS A 122 21.50 15.63 -10.27
N PHE A 123 20.46 14.82 -10.14
CA PHE A 123 19.08 15.20 -10.42
C PHE A 123 18.23 14.95 -9.17
N PRO A 124 17.12 15.69 -8.99
CA PRO A 124 16.09 15.27 -8.05
C PRO A 124 15.58 13.88 -8.46
N ALA A 125 15.36 13.02 -7.46
CA ALA A 125 14.82 11.68 -7.66
C ALA A 125 13.40 11.62 -7.08
N ILE A 126 12.54 10.87 -7.76
CA ILE A 126 11.17 10.59 -7.36
C ILE A 126 11.06 9.07 -7.22
N LEU A 127 10.54 8.60 -6.07
CA LEU A 127 10.28 7.19 -5.80
C LEU A 127 8.82 6.85 -6.08
#